data_AF-A0A1S6FQF7-F1
#
_entry.id   AF-A0A1S6FQF7-F1
#
_cell.length_a   1.000
_cell.length_b   1.000
_cell.length_c   1.000
_cell.angle_alpha   90.00
_cell.angle_beta   90.00
_cell.angle_gamma   90.00
#
_symmetry.space_group_name_H-M   'P 1'
#
loop_
_entity.id
_entity.type
_entity.pdbx_description
1 polymer ?
#
loop_
_entity_poly.entity_id
_entity_poly.type
_entity_poly.pdbx_seq_one_letter_code
_entity_poly.pdbx_strand_id
1 'polypeptide(L)'
;MPETIDDLHRQMEAAAEAMEFEEARRLRDRINLMRGGATRDEASDADTSGLTRQQPGAMGLGTSQQRVTPPPGWKPPTKPDPMTKATNRRRRKH
;
A
#
# COMPACT_ATOMS: atom_id res chain seq x y z
N MET A 1 19.32 17.87 -24.46
CA MET A 1 17.91 17.80 -24.92
C MET A 1 17.04 17.54 -23.70
N PRO A 2 15.90 18.23 -23.53
CA PRO A 2 15.00 17.92 -22.42
C PRO A 2 14.46 16.51 -22.62
N GLU A 3 14.85 15.56 -21.77
CA GLU A 3 14.30 14.21 -21.81
C GLU A 3 12.86 14.30 -21.31
N THR A 4 11.93 14.19 -22.24
CA THR A 4 10.51 14.09 -21.94
C THR A 4 10.21 12.70 -21.36
N ILE A 5 9.05 12.54 -20.73
CA ILE A 5 8.58 11.22 -20.27
C ILE A 5 8.55 10.21 -21.42
N ASP A 6 8.21 10.65 -22.64
CA ASP A 6 8.17 9.81 -23.83
C ASP A 6 9.56 9.36 -24.28
N ASP A 7 10.57 10.21 -24.13
CA ASP A 7 11.96 9.84 -24.42
C ASP A 7 12.48 8.83 -23.41
N LEU A 8 12.16 9.00 -22.11
CA LEU A 8 12.48 8.01 -21.07
C LEU A 8 11.79 6.67 -21.31
N HIS A 9 10.54 6.69 -21.82
CA HIS A 9 9.83 5.47 -22.22
C HIS A 9 10.54 4.75 -23.35
N ARG A 10 10.95 5.47 -24.40
CA ARG A 10 11.72 4.88 -25.52
C ARG A 10 13.04 4.28 -25.06
N GLN A 11 13.76 4.94 -24.16
CA GLN A 11 15.00 4.42 -23.58
C GLN A 11 14.76 3.18 -22.73
N MET A 12 13.65 3.14 -21.97
CA MET A 12 13.29 2.01 -21.12
C MET A 12 13.00 0.76 -21.96
N GLU A 13 12.24 0.90 -23.04
CA GLU A 13 11.94 -0.20 -23.97
C GLU A 13 13.23 -0.70 -24.66
N ALA A 14 14.10 0.21 -25.12
CA ALA A 14 15.38 -0.18 -25.72
C ALA A 14 16.28 -0.95 -24.73
N ALA A 15 16.31 -0.55 -23.45
CA ALA A 15 17.02 -1.29 -22.41
C ALA A 15 16.40 -2.67 -22.15
N ALA A 16 15.07 -2.78 -22.17
CA ALA A 16 14.37 -4.05 -22.02
C ALA A 16 14.64 -5.01 -23.20
N GLU A 17 14.65 -4.49 -24.44
CA GLU A 17 15.02 -5.25 -25.64
C GLU A 17 16.47 -5.75 -25.59
N ALA A 18 17.38 -4.95 -25.01
CA ALA A 18 18.77 -5.33 -24.78
C ALA A 18 18.96 -6.27 -23.57
N MET A 19 17.88 -6.65 -22.86
CA MET A 19 17.90 -7.43 -21.62
C MET A 19 18.61 -6.74 -20.43
N GLU A 20 18.77 -5.42 -20.49
CA GLU A 20 19.35 -4.57 -19.44
C GLU A 20 18.26 -4.15 -18.44
N PHE A 21 17.74 -5.13 -17.69
CA PHE A 21 16.56 -4.93 -16.83
C PHE A 21 16.78 -3.98 -15.66
N GLU A 22 18.01 -3.86 -15.14
CA GLU A 22 18.33 -2.89 -14.10
C GLU A 22 18.22 -1.45 -14.61
N GLU A 23 18.65 -1.20 -15.85
CA GLU A 23 18.52 0.11 -16.47
C GLU A 23 17.07 0.42 -16.81
N ALA A 24 16.34 -0.55 -17.37
CA ALA A 24 14.90 -0.42 -17.60
C ALA A 24 14.14 -0.12 -16.28
N ARG A 25 14.54 -0.74 -15.16
CA ARG A 25 13.98 -0.45 -13.83
C ARG A 25 14.25 0.99 -13.39
N ARG A 26 15.49 1.48 -13.51
CA ARG A 26 15.85 2.86 -13.14
C ARG A 26 15.04 3.88 -13.93
N LEU A 27 14.94 3.69 -15.26
CA LEU A 27 14.16 4.54 -16.14
C LEU A 27 12.67 4.54 -15.76
N ARG A 28 12.11 3.37 -15.46
CA ARG A 28 10.73 3.23 -14.98
C ARG A 28 10.49 3.99 -13.67
N ASP A 29 11.41 3.89 -12.72
CA ASP A 29 11.26 4.54 -11.43
C ASP A 29 11.39 6.07 -11.56
N ARG A 30 12.28 6.57 -12.43
CA ARG A 30 12.37 7.99 -12.82
C ARG A 30 11.08 8.52 -13.48
N ILE A 31 10.49 7.75 -14.39
CA ILE A 31 9.18 8.09 -15.01
C ILE A 31 8.09 8.22 -13.94
N ASN A 32 8.06 7.34 -12.94
CA ASN A 32 7.05 7.39 -11.88
C ASN A 32 7.21 8.63 -10.99
N LEU A 33 8.45 9.02 -10.67
CA LEU A 33 8.73 10.25 -9.92
C LEU A 33 8.24 11.48 -10.67
N MET A 34 8.58 11.59 -11.96
CA MET A 34 8.13 12.72 -12.80
C MET A 34 6.61 12.77 -12.94
N ARG A 35 5.93 11.61 -13.09
CA ARG A 35 4.46 11.54 -13.07
C ARG A 35 3.86 11.94 -11.72
N GLY A 36 4.59 11.73 -10.62
CA GLY A 36 4.23 12.16 -9.28
C GLY A 36 4.46 13.64 -8.99
N GLY A 37 4.97 14.41 -9.97
CA GLY A 37 5.21 15.85 -9.85
C GLY A 37 6.65 16.22 -9.48
N ALA A 38 7.57 15.27 -9.38
CA ALA A 38 8.99 15.58 -9.20
C ALA A 38 9.54 16.27 -10.45
N THR A 39 10.39 17.27 -10.24
CA THR A 39 11.17 17.87 -11.31
C THR A 39 12.21 16.88 -11.85
N ARG A 40 12.80 17.19 -13.02
CA ARG A 40 13.77 16.30 -13.68
C ARG A 40 15.01 16.04 -12.83
N ASP A 41 15.47 17.06 -12.11
CA ASP A 41 16.68 17.00 -11.30
C ASP A 41 16.40 16.20 -10.01
N GLU A 42 15.28 16.48 -9.35
CA GLU A 42 14.79 15.69 -8.21
C GLU A 42 14.61 14.20 -8.57
N ALA A 43 14.08 13.91 -9.76
CA ALA A 43 13.92 12.52 -10.23
C ALA A 43 15.25 11.84 -10.61
N SER A 44 16.31 12.60 -10.89
CA SER A 44 17.64 12.08 -11.16
C SER A 44 18.39 11.72 -9.87
N ASP A 45 18.24 12.58 -8.86
CA ASP A 45 18.98 12.50 -7.59
C ASP A 45 18.25 11.66 -6.55
N ALA A 46 16.99 11.31 -6.80
CA ALA A 46 16.20 10.47 -5.91
C ALA A 46 16.80 9.07 -5.75
N ASP A 47 17.12 8.71 -4.50
CA ASP A 47 17.41 7.33 -4.14
C ASP A 47 16.12 6.51 -4.15
N THR A 48 15.98 5.63 -5.13
CA THR A 48 14.85 4.71 -5.27
C THR A 48 15.12 3.34 -4.66
N SER A 49 16.28 3.16 -4.01
CA SER A 49 16.62 1.93 -3.31
C SER A 49 15.63 1.68 -2.17
N GLY A 50 15.15 0.44 -2.05
CA GLY A 50 14.14 0.07 -1.04
C GLY A 50 12.70 0.53 -1.34
N LEU A 51 12.44 1.26 -2.43
CA LEU A 51 11.09 1.65 -2.80
C LEU A 51 10.33 0.45 -3.40
N THR A 52 9.53 -0.22 -2.56
CA THR A 52 8.66 -1.31 -3.02
C THR A 52 7.29 -0.76 -3.42
N ARG A 53 6.80 -1.15 -4.59
CA ARG A 53 5.42 -0.82 -5.00
C ARG A 53 4.42 -1.38 -4.00
N GLN A 54 3.54 -0.50 -3.50
CA GLN A 54 2.36 -0.90 -2.73
C GLN A 54 1.54 -1.91 -3.55
N GLN A 55 1.30 -3.09 -2.97
CA GLN A 55 0.48 -4.11 -3.60
C GLN A 55 -0.99 -3.90 -3.23
N PRO A 56 -1.93 -3.94 -4.19
CA PRO A 56 -3.35 -3.98 -3.89
C PRO A 56 -3.64 -5.14 -2.94
N GLY A 57 -4.25 -4.87 -1.79
CA GLY A 57 -4.53 -5.88 -0.74
C GLY A 57 -3.60 -5.83 0.48
N ALA A 58 -2.42 -5.20 0.41
CA ALA A 58 -1.61 -4.91 1.61
C ALA A 58 -2.23 -3.78 2.47
N MET A 59 -3.15 -3.03 1.88
CA MET A 59 -3.91 -1.94 2.50
C MET A 59 -5.39 -2.34 2.68
N GLY A 60 -5.66 -3.57 3.11
CA GLY A 60 -7.02 -4.01 3.44
C GLY A 60 -7.47 -3.45 4.79
N LEU A 61 -8.74 -3.02 4.91
CA LEU A 61 -9.39 -2.80 6.21
C LEU A 61 -9.12 -4.02 7.12
N GLY A 62 -8.20 -3.88 8.08
CA GLY A 62 -7.80 -4.97 8.99
C GLY A 62 -6.29 -5.17 9.17
N THR A 63 -5.41 -4.57 8.36
CA THR A 63 -3.95 -4.72 8.51
C THR A 63 -3.33 -3.87 9.62
N SER A 64 -4.09 -2.92 10.19
CA SER A 64 -3.74 -2.19 11.40
C SER A 64 -4.79 -2.45 12.48
N GLN A 65 -4.78 -3.63 13.11
CA GLN A 65 -5.47 -3.78 14.38
C GLN A 65 -4.56 -3.20 15.47
N GLN A 66 -4.82 -1.96 15.88
CA GLN A 66 -4.33 -1.48 17.19
C GLN A 66 -4.97 -2.36 18.27
N ARG A 67 -4.25 -3.39 18.71
CA ARG A 67 -4.58 -4.06 19.96
C ARG A 67 -4.07 -3.18 21.09
N VAL A 68 -4.99 -2.48 21.76
CA VAL A 68 -4.67 -1.83 23.03
C VAL A 68 -4.41 -2.94 24.05
N THR A 69 -3.16 -3.10 24.49
CA THR A 69 -2.83 -4.00 25.59
C THR A 69 -3.25 -3.32 26.90
N PRO A 70 -4.25 -3.84 27.62
CA PRO A 70 -4.65 -3.25 28.89
C PRO A 70 -3.52 -3.39 29.94
N PRO A 71 -3.39 -2.44 30.87
CA PRO A 71 -2.37 -2.52 31.92
C PRO A 71 -2.58 -3.75 32.82
N PRO A 72 -1.52 -4.27 33.45
CA PRO A 72 -1.62 -5.41 34.37
C PRO A 72 -2.68 -5.17 35.46
N GLY A 73 -3.59 -6.13 35.64
CA GLY A 73 -4.66 -6.05 36.65
C GLY A 73 -5.95 -5.36 36.21
N TRP A 74 -6.02 -4.83 34.97
CA TRP A 74 -7.25 -4.26 34.44
C TRP A 74 -8.33 -5.34 34.24
N LYS A 75 -9.52 -5.11 34.79
CA LYS A 75 -10.71 -5.95 34.58
C LYS A 75 -11.74 -5.15 33.78
N PRO A 76 -12.24 -5.67 32.64
CA PRO A 76 -13.30 -5.00 31.89
C PRO A 76 -14.56 -4.86 32.75
N PRO A 77 -15.34 -3.79 32.57
CA PRO A 77 -16.62 -3.64 33.25
C PRO A 77 -17.60 -4.72 32.78
N THR A 78 -18.55 -5.08 33.65
CA THR A 78 -19.64 -5.99 33.30
C THR A 78 -20.45 -5.43 32.15
N LYS A 79 -20.79 -6.28 31.17
CA LYS A 79 -21.62 -5.88 30.03
C LYS A 79 -22.96 -5.32 30.54
N PRO A 80 -23.39 -4.13 30.09
CA PRO A 80 -24.68 -3.60 30.48
C PRO A 80 -25.82 -4.52 30.01
N ASP A 81 -26.93 -4.51 30.75
CA ASP A 81 -28.14 -5.19 30.32
C ASP A 81 -28.52 -4.67 28.93
N PRO A 82 -28.73 -5.56 27.93
CA PRO A 82 -29.07 -5.14 26.58
C PRO A 82 -30.44 -4.44 26.47
N MET A 83 -31.19 -4.25 27.58
CA MET A 83 -32.47 -3.50 27.68
C MET A 83 -33.46 -3.88 26.57
N THR A 84 -33.33 -5.09 26.04
CA THR A 84 -34.09 -5.60 24.92
C THR A 84 -34.65 -6.95 25.32
N LYS A 85 -35.93 -7.17 24.99
CA LYS A 85 -36.58 -8.45 25.25
C LYS A 85 -35.89 -9.52 24.40
N ALA A 86 -35.11 -10.38 25.04
CA ALA A 86 -34.56 -11.58 24.40
C ALA A 86 -35.72 -12.49 23.97
N THR A 87 -36.18 -12.35 22.72
CA THR A 87 -37.14 -13.28 22.12
C THR A 87 -36.38 -14.55 21.78
N ASN A 88 -36.27 -15.45 22.76
CA ASN A 88 -35.71 -16.77 22.55
C ASN A 88 -36.65 -17.55 21.62
N ARG A 89 -36.42 -17.51 20.30
CA ARG A 89 -37.10 -18.37 19.32
C ARG A 89 -36.65 -19.81 19.57
N ARG A 90 -37.26 -20.48 20.55
CA ARG A 90 -37.24 -21.94 20.63
C ARG A 90 -37.84 -22.47 19.32
N ARG A 91 -37.00 -22.99 18.43
CA ARG A 91 -37.43 -23.76 17.26
C ARG A 91 -38.35 -24.88 17.76
N ARG A 92 -39.63 -24.86 17.39
CA ARG A 92 -40.50 -26.05 17.50
C ARG A 92 -39.85 -27.12 16.62
N LYS A 93 -39.39 -28.22 17.22
CA LYS A 93 -39.18 -29.47 16.48
C LYS A 93 -40.56 -30.05 16.16
N HIS A 94 -40.64 -30.62 14.95
CA HIS A 94 -41.79 -31.30 14.37
C HIS A 94 -42.42 -32.33 15.31
#